data_AF-A0A8T4J7X7-F1
#
_entry.id   AF-A0A8T4J7X7-F1
#
_cell.length_a   1.000
_cell.length_b   1.000
_cell.length_c   1.000
_cell.angle_alpha   90.00
_cell.angle_beta   90.00
_cell.angle_gamma   90.00
#
_symmetry.space_group_name_H-M   'P 1'
#
loop_
_entity.id
_entity.type
_entity.pdbx_description
1 polymer ?
#
loop_
_entity_poly.entity_id
_entity_poly.type
_entity_poly.pdbx_seq_one_letter_code
_entity_poly.pdbx_strand_id
1 'polypeptide(L)'
;ADGPGELPLAEFYLPVGDTPHRETALPQGALITAVTLPPAPVAGHSRYRKVRERASYAFAIGSVAAALEISDGTVTGARLAFGAVASRPWRARAAERVLV
;
A
#
# COMPACT_ATOMS: atom_id res chain seq x y z
N ALA A 1 -27.73 2.25 5.15
CA ALA A 1 -26.33 2.40 5.57
C ALA A 1 -26.33 2.95 6.98
N ASP A 2 -25.57 2.35 7.88
CA ASP A 2 -25.58 2.65 9.33
C ASP A 2 -24.89 3.96 9.70
N GLY A 3 -24.80 4.90 8.75
CA GLY A 3 -24.12 6.18 8.90
C GLY A 3 -22.67 6.18 8.35
N PRO A 4 -21.91 7.25 8.63
CA PRO A 4 -20.51 7.36 8.25
C PRO A 4 -19.64 6.35 9.01
N GLY A 5 -18.56 5.90 8.38
CA GLY A 5 -17.56 5.04 8.99
C GLY A 5 -16.17 5.21 8.37
N GLU A 6 -15.15 4.80 9.10
CA GLU A 6 -13.75 4.81 8.65
C GLU A 6 -13.21 3.38 8.65
N LEU A 7 -12.36 3.07 7.66
CA LEU A 7 -11.72 1.77 7.54
C LEU A 7 -10.25 1.94 7.17
N PRO A 8 -9.30 1.39 7.95
CA PRO A 8 -7.89 1.43 7.58
C PRO A 8 -7.65 0.74 6.23
N LEU A 9 -6.83 1.34 5.35
CA LEU A 9 -6.52 0.76 4.04
C LEU A 9 -5.87 -0.65 4.16
N ALA A 10 -5.19 -0.93 5.26
CA ALA A 10 -4.60 -2.25 5.54
C ALA A 10 -5.65 -3.36 5.75
N GLU A 11 -6.89 -2.98 6.07
CA GLU A 11 -8.04 -3.86 6.33
C GLU A 11 -9.08 -3.77 5.19
N PHE A 12 -8.94 -2.80 4.28
CA PHE A 12 -9.86 -2.57 3.18
C PHE A 12 -9.98 -3.76 2.21
N TYR A 13 -8.84 -4.33 1.81
CA TYR A 13 -8.80 -5.48 0.91
C TYR A 13 -8.86 -6.78 1.71
N LEU A 14 -9.85 -7.62 1.40
CA LEU A 14 -10.03 -8.91 2.06
C LEU A 14 -8.99 -9.94 1.60
N PRO A 15 -8.65 -10.93 2.44
CA PRO A 15 -7.96 -12.13 1.98
C PRO A 15 -8.78 -12.83 0.90
N VAL A 16 -8.12 -13.37 -0.12
CA VAL A 16 -8.79 -14.08 -1.22
C VAL A 16 -9.61 -15.26 -0.68
N GLY A 17 -8.97 -16.12 0.13
CA GLY A 17 -9.59 -17.26 0.82
C GLY A 17 -10.50 -18.10 -0.09
N ASP A 18 -11.58 -18.59 0.49
CA ASP A 18 -12.62 -19.36 -0.23
C ASP A 18 -13.69 -18.46 -0.89
N THR A 19 -13.60 -17.14 -0.71
CA THR A 19 -14.56 -16.16 -1.24
C THR A 19 -13.88 -15.12 -2.14
N PRO A 20 -13.23 -15.53 -3.25
CA PRO A 20 -12.42 -14.63 -4.08
C PRO A 20 -13.23 -13.49 -4.74
N HIS A 21 -14.55 -13.68 -4.89
CA HIS A 21 -15.46 -12.67 -5.41
C HIS A 21 -15.71 -11.51 -4.42
N ARG A 22 -15.27 -11.64 -3.17
CA ARG A 22 -15.34 -10.57 -2.15
C ARG A 22 -13.99 -9.89 -2.03
N GLU A 23 -13.82 -8.79 -2.74
CA GLU A 23 -12.53 -8.10 -2.84
C GLU A 23 -12.27 -7.11 -1.69
N THR A 24 -13.33 -6.45 -1.20
CA THR A 24 -13.21 -5.37 -0.21
C THR A 24 -14.13 -5.60 0.99
N ALA A 25 -13.77 -5.00 2.13
CA ALA A 25 -14.55 -5.01 3.36
C ALA A 25 -15.67 -3.94 3.38
N LEU A 26 -16.01 -3.33 2.24
CA LEU A 26 -17.10 -2.36 2.16
C LEU A 26 -18.46 -3.03 2.42
N PRO A 27 -19.30 -2.45 3.29
CA PRO A 27 -20.69 -2.85 3.40
C PRO A 27 -21.45 -2.64 2.09
N GLN A 28 -22.50 -3.43 1.86
CA GLN A 28 -23.36 -3.24 0.70
C GLN A 28 -23.98 -1.83 0.70
N GLY A 29 -23.88 -1.13 -0.43
CA GLY A 29 -24.38 0.23 -0.58
C GLY A 29 -23.54 1.32 0.09
N ALA A 30 -22.38 0.97 0.68
CA ALA A 30 -21.42 1.97 1.16
C ALA A 30 -20.78 2.73 -0.02
N LEU A 31 -20.50 4.01 0.19
CA LEU A 31 -19.84 4.88 -0.77
C LEU A 31 -18.55 5.42 -0.14
N ILE A 32 -17.41 5.24 -0.80
CA ILE A 32 -16.16 5.90 -0.39
C ILE A 32 -16.29 7.38 -0.72
N THR A 33 -16.23 8.23 0.30
CA THR A 33 -16.37 9.69 0.15
C THR A 33 -15.03 10.43 0.27
N ALA A 34 -14.05 9.84 0.96
CA ALA A 34 -12.73 10.44 1.16
C ALA A 34 -11.66 9.37 1.44
N VAL A 35 -10.40 9.77 1.28
CA VAL A 35 -9.22 9.05 1.78
C VAL A 35 -8.42 10.02 2.63
N THR A 36 -8.23 9.69 3.90
CA THR A 36 -7.45 10.50 4.83
C THR A 36 -6.04 9.93 4.96
N LEU A 37 -5.03 10.76 4.70
CA LEU A 37 -3.63 10.41 4.91
C LEU A 37 -3.13 11.11 6.17
N PRO A 38 -2.69 10.38 7.21
CA PRO A 38 -2.07 11.02 8.37
C PRO A 38 -0.74 11.67 7.95
N PRO A 39 -0.30 12.75 8.61
CA PRO A 39 1.03 13.30 8.42
C PRO A 39 2.10 12.21 8.57
N ALA A 40 2.97 12.09 7.57
CA ALA A 40 4.02 11.09 7.54
C ALA A 40 5.33 11.73 7.08
N PRO A 41 6.16 12.27 8.00
CA PRO A 41 7.43 12.92 7.65
C PRO A 41 8.33 12.07 6.73
N VAL A 42 8.38 10.75 6.96
CA VAL A 42 9.05 9.76 6.09
C VAL A 42 8.66 9.84 4.61
N ALA A 43 7.44 10.30 4.29
CA ALA A 43 6.97 10.40 2.91
C ALA A 43 7.73 11.47 2.10
N GLY A 44 8.40 12.42 2.77
CA GLY A 44 9.25 13.43 2.12
C GLY A 44 10.39 12.84 1.29
N HIS A 45 10.87 11.65 1.68
CA HIS A 45 11.85 10.88 0.93
C HIS A 45 11.23 9.58 0.41
N SER A 46 10.17 9.71 -0.40
CA SER A 46 9.51 8.58 -1.03
C SER A 46 9.73 8.50 -2.54
N ARG A 47 9.69 7.28 -3.06
CA ARG A 47 9.76 6.99 -4.49
C ARG A 47 8.89 5.79 -4.84
N TYR A 48 8.28 5.85 -6.00
CA TYR A 48 7.60 4.72 -6.63
C TYR A 48 8.38 4.23 -7.85
N ARG A 49 8.72 2.94 -7.88
CA ARG A 49 9.36 2.29 -9.03
C ARG A 49 8.43 1.21 -9.58
N LYS A 50 8.15 1.28 -10.88
CA LYS A 50 7.24 0.37 -11.58
C LYS A 50 7.93 -0.25 -12.79
N VAL A 51 8.16 -1.56 -12.71
CA VAL A 51 8.70 -2.40 -13.80
C VAL A 51 7.55 -2.88 -14.67
N ARG A 52 7.74 -2.86 -16.00
CA ARG A 52 6.70 -3.09 -17.02
C ARG A 52 7.35 -3.38 -18.38
N GLU A 53 6.64 -4.07 -19.29
CA GLU A 53 7.20 -4.46 -20.60
C GLU A 53 7.50 -3.27 -21.51
N ARG A 54 6.71 -2.19 -21.40
CA ARG A 54 6.83 -0.99 -22.22
C ARG A 54 6.91 0.27 -21.38
N ALA A 55 7.53 1.31 -21.93
CA ALA A 55 7.86 2.54 -21.20
C ALA A 55 6.64 3.21 -20.55
N SER A 56 5.44 3.11 -21.13
CA SER A 56 4.21 3.69 -20.57
C SER A 56 2.97 2.87 -20.92
N TYR A 57 1.83 3.23 -20.32
CA TYR A 57 0.52 2.63 -20.55
C TYR A 57 0.51 1.10 -20.38
N ALA A 58 1.11 0.61 -19.29
CA ALA A 58 1.09 -0.82 -18.93
C ALA A 58 0.92 -0.98 -17.41
N PHE A 59 0.36 -2.12 -16.98
CA PHE A 59 0.37 -2.52 -15.57
C PHE A 59 1.79 -2.81 -15.09
N ALA A 60 1.95 -2.98 -13.77
CA ALA A 60 3.24 -3.35 -13.20
C ALA A 60 3.39 -4.86 -13.31
N ILE A 61 4.56 -5.35 -13.75
CA ILE A 61 4.98 -6.74 -13.52
C ILE A 61 5.47 -6.87 -12.06
N GLY A 62 6.07 -5.79 -11.56
CA GLY A 62 6.42 -5.61 -10.16
C GLY A 62 6.58 -4.13 -9.88
N SER A 63 6.21 -3.70 -8.69
CA SER A 63 6.46 -2.32 -8.25
C SER A 63 6.78 -2.25 -6.77
N VAL A 64 7.46 -1.17 -6.39
CA VAL A 64 7.72 -0.81 -5.00
C VAL A 64 7.42 0.66 -4.78
N ALA A 65 6.62 0.95 -3.75
CA ALA A 65 6.59 2.24 -3.09
C ALA A 65 7.51 2.15 -1.88
N ALA A 66 8.53 3.00 -1.83
CA ALA A 66 9.48 3.09 -0.73
C ALA A 66 9.46 4.49 -0.16
N ALA A 67 9.46 4.61 1.15
CA ALA A 67 9.69 5.85 1.88
C ALA A 67 10.71 5.58 2.99
N LEU A 68 11.77 6.39 3.05
CA LEU A 68 12.91 6.18 3.93
C LEU A 68 13.13 7.40 4.82
N GLU A 69 13.47 7.19 6.08
CA GLU A 69 14.08 8.20 6.94
C GLU A 69 15.58 7.93 6.94
N ILE A 70 16.38 8.96 6.63
CA ILE A 70 17.83 8.86 6.53
C ILE A 70 18.44 9.92 7.45
N SER A 71 19.29 9.48 8.38
CA SER A 71 20.10 10.33 9.26
C SER A 71 21.56 9.97 9.07
N ASP A 72 22.40 10.95 8.74
CA ASP A 72 23.86 10.77 8.58
C ASP A 72 24.26 9.62 7.64
N GLY A 73 23.52 9.47 6.53
CA GLY A 73 23.73 8.41 5.54
C GLY A 73 23.21 7.03 5.95
N THR A 74 22.62 6.89 7.12
CA THR A 74 22.04 5.63 7.64
C THR A 74 20.52 5.67 7.54
N VAL A 75 19.90 4.57 7.12
CA VAL A 75 18.44 4.42 7.12
C VAL A 75 17.97 4.17 8.55
N THR A 76 17.19 5.08 9.11
CA THR A 76 16.65 4.98 10.47
C THR A 76 15.17 4.61 10.49
N GLY A 77 14.53 4.61 9.33
CA GLY A 77 13.14 4.23 9.16
C GLY A 77 12.86 3.80 7.73
N ALA A 78 12.10 2.73 7.55
CA ALA A 78 11.75 2.22 6.23
C ALA A 78 10.26 1.88 6.15
N ARG A 79 9.64 2.29 5.06
CA ARG A 79 8.26 1.96 4.70
C ARG A 79 8.19 1.47 3.27
N LEU A 80 7.94 0.18 3.08
CA LEU A 80 7.95 -0.51 1.79
C LEU A 80 6.60 -1.18 1.51
N ALA A 81 6.02 -0.90 0.35
CA ALA A 81 4.87 -1.62 -0.17
C ALA A 81 5.12 -2.09 -1.60
N PHE A 82 4.83 -3.36 -1.88
CA PHE A 82 4.97 -3.95 -3.21
C PHE A 82 3.62 -4.05 -3.93
N GLY A 83 3.64 -3.86 -5.24
CA GLY A 83 2.51 -4.09 -6.14
C GLY A 83 2.78 -5.27 -7.07
N ALA A 84 1.70 -5.84 -7.60
CA ALA A 84 1.69 -6.98 -8.55
C ALA A 84 2.25 -8.31 -8.01
N VAL A 85 2.50 -8.42 -6.70
CA VAL A 85 3.02 -9.65 -6.05
C VAL A 85 2.00 -10.31 -5.12
N ALA A 86 0.83 -9.71 -4.95
CA ALA A 86 -0.25 -10.19 -4.09
C ALA A 86 -1.59 -9.65 -4.59
N SER A 87 -2.70 -10.19 -4.08
CA SER A 87 -4.08 -9.74 -4.39
C SER A 87 -4.40 -8.32 -3.91
N ARG A 88 -3.53 -7.73 -3.07
CA ARG A 88 -3.62 -6.39 -2.51
C ARG A 88 -2.22 -5.80 -2.35
N PRO A 89 -2.05 -4.47 -2.17
CA PRO A 89 -0.76 -3.89 -1.88
C PRO A 89 -0.06 -4.60 -0.71
N TRP A 90 1.15 -5.10 -0.93
CA TRP A 90 1.84 -5.95 0.04
C TRP A 90 2.81 -5.14 0.88
N ARG A 91 2.50 -4.94 2.16
CA ARG A 91 3.38 -4.22 3.10
C ARG A 91 4.54 -5.12 3.55
N ALA A 92 5.77 -4.77 3.18
CA ALA A 92 6.94 -5.62 3.36
C ALA A 92 7.64 -5.42 4.73
N ARG A 93 6.90 -5.61 5.83
CA ARG A 93 7.40 -5.38 7.20
C ARG A 93 8.68 -6.15 7.55
N ALA A 94 8.86 -7.35 6.99
CA ALA A 94 10.09 -8.12 7.19
C ALA A 94 11.31 -7.44 6.58
N ALA A 95 11.19 -6.92 5.36
CA ALA A 95 12.26 -6.18 4.70
C ALA A 95 12.53 -4.84 5.40
N GLU A 96 11.47 -4.15 5.86
CA GLU A 96 11.61 -2.91 6.61
C GLU A 96 12.51 -3.07 7.85
N ARG A 97 12.33 -4.16 8.61
CA ARG A 97 13.14 -4.46 9.80
C ARG A 97 14.60 -4.80 9.51
N VAL A 98 14.93 -5.19 8.28
CA VAL A 98 16.32 -5.51 7.89
C VAL A 98 17.07 -4.25 7.43
N LEU A 99 16.34 -3.22 7.00
CA LEU A 99 16.91 -1.98 6.48
C LEU A 99 17.18 -0.92 7.55
N VAL A 100 16.59 -1.06 8.73
CA VAL A 100 16.69 -0.14 9.87
C VAL A 100 17.56 -0.74 10.94
#